data_AF-X1F1K6-F1
#
_entry.id   AF-X1F1K6-F1
#
_cell.length_a   1.000
_cell.length_b   1.000
_cell.length_c   1.000
_cell.angle_alpha   90.00
_cell.angle_beta   90.00
_cell.angle_gamma   90.00
#
_symmetry.space_group_name_H-M   'P 1'
#
loop_
_entity.id
_entity.type
_entity.pdbx_description
1 polymer ?
#
loop_
_entity_poly.entity_id
_entity_poly.type
_entity_poly.pdbx_seq_one_letter_code
_entity_poly.pdbx_strand_id
1 'polypeptide(L)'
;MIEESKEAQSPELVPGHSAELSRSPGPAEPIKPECTMEDFAKIDLRIAKVIKAETVEGADKLLRLKLDVGGLERSVLAAIAKAYKGDELVGKIVIYLANLKPRKMKFGLSEGMILAAGTGGKDIFMLSADTGAKPGQRVL
;
A
#
# COMPACT_ATOMS: atom_id res chain seq x y z
N MET A 1 22.73 -29.87 -54.74
CA MET A 1 23.55 -29.43 -53.59
C MET A 1 23.67 -27.92 -53.74
N ILE A 2 22.97 -27.13 -52.91
CA ILE A 2 23.40 -26.59 -51.61
C ILE A 2 23.67 -25.07 -51.78
N GLU A 3 23.00 -24.29 -50.92
CA GLU A 3 23.25 -22.91 -50.41
C GLU A 3 23.33 -21.73 -51.40
N GLU A 4 22.52 -20.67 -51.33
CA GLU A 4 22.14 -19.73 -50.25
C GLU A 4 23.25 -18.70 -49.91
N SER A 5 23.03 -17.42 -50.30
CA SER A 5 23.16 -16.22 -49.45
C SER A 5 23.61 -14.95 -50.21
N LYS A 6 22.84 -13.87 -49.95
CA LYS A 6 23.21 -12.43 -49.78
C LYS A 6 23.93 -11.73 -50.95
N GLU A 7 23.63 -10.50 -51.33
CA GLU A 7 23.25 -9.30 -50.57
C GLU A 7 22.84 -8.23 -51.59
N ALA A 8 21.70 -7.55 -51.43
CA ALA A 8 21.50 -6.22 -52.00
C ALA A 8 20.31 -5.50 -51.35
N GLN A 9 20.56 -4.22 -51.06
CA GLN A 9 19.62 -3.13 -50.83
C GLN A 9 19.18 -2.84 -49.39
N SER A 10 19.78 -1.76 -48.90
CA SER A 10 19.37 -0.90 -47.79
C SER A 10 17.89 -0.51 -47.86
N PRO A 11 17.17 -0.50 -46.73
CA PRO A 11 15.90 0.21 -46.63
C PRO A 11 16.08 1.60 -45.98
N GLU A 12 15.26 2.51 -46.48
CA GLU A 12 15.07 3.89 -46.05
C GLU A 12 14.66 4.03 -44.58
N LEU A 13 14.97 5.21 -44.04
CA LEU A 13 14.62 5.70 -42.71
C LEU A 13 13.10 5.86 -42.54
N VAL A 14 12.56 5.38 -41.41
CA VAL A 14 11.42 6.02 -40.74
C VAL A 14 11.72 6.22 -39.25
N PRO A 15 11.48 7.43 -38.69
CA PRO A 15 11.79 7.75 -37.31
C PRO A 15 10.86 6.99 -36.36
N GLY A 16 11.45 6.31 -35.37
CA GLY A 16 10.73 5.67 -34.29
C GLY A 16 9.91 6.69 -33.50
N HIS A 17 8.62 6.38 -33.35
CA HIS A 17 7.73 7.05 -32.42
C HIS A 17 8.31 6.96 -31.01
N SER A 18 8.86 8.07 -30.52
CA SER A 18 8.97 8.33 -29.09
C SER A 18 7.56 8.32 -28.54
N ALA A 19 7.12 7.17 -28.02
CA ALA A 19 5.92 7.07 -27.23
C ALA A 19 6.08 8.02 -26.04
N GLU A 20 5.35 9.12 -26.11
CA GLU A 20 5.25 10.15 -25.10
C GLU A 20 4.86 9.49 -23.77
N LEU A 21 5.84 9.39 -22.87
CA LEU A 21 5.59 9.19 -21.45
C LEU A 21 4.84 10.44 -20.96
N SER A 22 3.52 10.43 -21.09
CA SER A 22 2.63 11.30 -20.35
C SER A 22 2.79 10.98 -18.87
N ARG A 23 3.80 11.59 -18.26
CA ARG A 23 4.05 11.59 -16.82
C ARG A 23 3.76 12.99 -16.32
N SER A 24 2.55 13.16 -15.79
CA SER A 24 2.33 14.17 -14.78
C SER A 24 1.44 13.57 -13.69
N PRO A 25 2.01 12.86 -12.70
CA PRO A 25 1.43 12.91 -11.36
C PRO A 25 1.40 14.41 -10.96
N GLY A 26 0.35 14.86 -10.28
CA GLY A 26 0.31 16.23 -9.73
C GLY A 26 1.55 16.55 -8.88
N PRO A 27 1.75 17.82 -8.47
CA PRO A 27 2.96 18.20 -7.75
C PRO A 27 3.09 17.32 -6.50
N ALA A 28 4.13 16.47 -6.51
CA ALA A 28 4.43 15.61 -5.38
C ALA A 28 4.67 16.49 -4.14
N GLU A 29 4.17 16.06 -2.98
CA GLU A 29 4.48 16.75 -1.73
C GLU A 29 6.01 16.81 -1.55
N PRO A 30 6.56 17.93 -1.06
CA PRO A 30 7.99 18.04 -0.86
C PRO A 30 8.48 16.99 0.13
N ILE A 31 9.61 16.36 -0.18
CA ILE A 31 10.27 15.41 0.71
C ILE A 31 10.61 16.14 2.01
N LYS A 32 10.25 15.54 3.15
CA LYS A 32 10.56 16.08 4.48
C LYS A 32 12.08 16.09 4.74
N PRO A 33 12.57 16.89 5.71
CA PRO A 33 13.97 16.83 6.13
C PRO A 33 14.41 15.42 6.51
N GLU A 34 15.70 15.16 6.38
CA GLU A 34 16.32 13.89 6.76
C GLU A 34 16.03 13.55 8.23
N CYS A 35 15.89 12.25 8.50
CA CYS A 35 15.72 11.72 9.85
C CYS A 35 16.81 10.69 10.13
N THR A 36 17.00 10.38 11.41
CA THR A 36 18.04 9.43 11.85
C THR A 36 17.50 8.00 11.89
N MET A 37 18.40 7.01 11.89
CA MET A 37 18.00 5.61 12.10
C MET A 37 17.39 5.40 13.49
N GLU A 38 17.80 6.19 14.48
CA GLU A 38 17.23 6.21 15.82
C GLU A 38 15.76 6.67 15.80
N ASP A 39 15.40 7.60 14.91
CA ASP A 39 14.02 8.03 14.74
C ASP A 39 13.16 6.93 14.12
N PHE A 40 13.68 6.22 13.10
CA PHE A 40 12.99 5.07 12.53
C PHE A 40 12.87 3.92 13.54
N ALA A 41 13.90 3.66 14.34
CA ALA A 41 13.89 2.61 15.35
C ALA A 41 12.82 2.81 16.45
N LYS A 42 12.38 4.06 16.69
CA LYS A 42 11.26 4.39 17.59
C LYS A 42 9.91 3.96 17.02
N ILE A 43 9.80 3.71 15.72
CA ILE A 43 8.57 3.32 15.04
C ILE A 43 8.52 1.78 14.97
N ASP A 44 7.44 1.18 15.47
CA ASP A 44 7.21 -0.27 15.37
C ASP A 44 6.22 -0.55 14.24
N LEU A 45 6.76 -0.78 13.05
CA LEU A 45 6.02 -1.24 11.89
C LEU A 45 6.05 -2.76 11.82
N ARG A 46 4.88 -3.38 11.63
CA ARG A 46 4.75 -4.83 11.52
C ARG A 46 3.91 -5.25 10.33
N ILE A 47 4.19 -6.44 9.85
CA ILE A 47 3.33 -7.14 8.92
C ILE A 47 2.10 -7.64 9.68
N ALA A 48 0.92 -7.37 9.13
CA ALA A 48 -0.34 -7.83 9.70
C ALA A 48 -1.22 -8.47 8.61
N LYS A 49 -2.07 -9.40 9.02
CA LYS A 49 -3.10 -9.99 8.16
C LYS A 49 -4.46 -9.47 8.58
N VAL A 50 -5.26 -9.01 7.63
CA VAL A 50 -6.65 -8.65 7.91
C VAL A 50 -7.45 -9.93 8.11
N ILE A 51 -8.00 -10.13 9.32
CA ILE A 51 -8.83 -11.30 9.65
C ILE A 51 -10.33 -10.97 9.63
N LYS A 52 -10.68 -9.69 9.77
CA LYS A 52 -12.07 -9.21 9.67
C LYS A 52 -12.08 -7.77 9.19
N ALA A 53 -13.06 -7.40 8.38
CA ALA A 53 -13.26 -6.02 7.95
C ALA A 53 -14.76 -5.72 7.91
N GLU A 54 -15.19 -4.72 8.68
CA GLU A 54 -16.61 -4.37 8.86
C GLU A 54 -16.85 -2.90 8.62
N THR A 55 -18.01 -2.56 8.07
CA THR A 55 -18.48 -1.18 8.00
C THR A 55 -18.78 -0.66 9.39
N VAL A 56 -18.52 0.61 9.62
CA VAL A 56 -18.81 1.28 10.88
C VAL A 56 -20.14 2.01 10.75
N GLU A 57 -21.13 1.64 11.56
CA GLU A 57 -22.43 2.30 11.57
C GLU A 57 -22.29 3.80 11.89
N GLY A 58 -22.87 4.64 11.03
CA GLY A 58 -22.76 6.10 11.15
C GLY A 58 -21.44 6.69 10.69
N ALA A 59 -20.57 5.92 10.01
CA ALA A 59 -19.33 6.42 9.43
C ALA A 59 -19.06 5.84 8.03
N ASP A 60 -19.62 6.47 7.00
CA ASP A 60 -19.58 6.00 5.61
C ASP A 60 -18.17 5.96 4.98
N LYS A 61 -17.18 6.55 5.66
CA LYS A 61 -15.78 6.60 5.21
C LYS A 61 -14.89 5.59 5.94
N LEU A 62 -15.36 5.00 7.04
CA LEU A 62 -14.55 4.17 7.92
C LEU A 62 -14.87 2.68 7.76
N LEU A 63 -13.81 1.88 7.72
CA LEU A 63 -13.89 0.45 7.99
C LEU A 63 -13.21 0.15 9.32
N ARG A 64 -13.80 -0.75 10.09
CA ARG A 64 -13.14 -1.37 11.23
C ARG A 64 -12.45 -2.63 10.76
N LEU A 65 -11.13 -2.68 10.88
CA LEU A 65 -10.33 -3.84 10.54
C LEU A 65 -9.86 -4.52 11.82
N LYS A 66 -10.02 -5.83 11.87
CA LYS A 66 -9.37 -6.69 12.85
C LYS A 66 -8.15 -7.31 12.19
N LEU A 67 -7.00 -7.11 12.79
CA LEU A 67 -5.70 -7.51 12.28
C LEU A 67 -5.10 -8.60 13.16
N ASP A 68 -4.53 -9.64 12.55
CA ASP A 68 -3.61 -10.57 13.19
C ASP A 68 -2.18 -10.07 12.98
N VAL A 69 -1.46 -9.87 14.07
CA VAL A 69 -0.07 -9.38 14.11
C VAL A 69 0.84 -10.45 14.72
N GLY A 70 0.67 -11.71 14.28
CA GLY A 70 1.48 -12.84 14.73
C GLY A 70 0.96 -13.46 16.03
N GLY A 71 -0.35 -13.69 16.12
CA GLY A 71 -1.05 -14.23 17.29
C GLY A 71 -1.63 -13.17 18.22
N LEU A 72 -1.32 -11.88 17.97
CA LEU A 72 -1.94 -10.76 18.65
C LEU A 72 -2.99 -10.11 17.75
N GLU A 73 -4.21 -10.03 18.24
CA GLU A 73 -5.28 -9.32 17.52
C GLU A 73 -5.27 -7.82 17.86
N ARG A 74 -5.46 -6.98 16.85
CA ARG A 74 -5.57 -5.53 16.99
C ARG A 74 -6.74 -4.98 16.18
N SER A 75 -7.41 -3.98 16.73
CA SER A 75 -8.51 -3.28 16.06
C SER A 75 -8.06 -1.91 15.56
N VAL A 76 -8.26 -1.62 14.28
CA VAL A 76 -7.99 -0.31 13.69
C VAL A 76 -9.21 0.23 12.96
N LEU A 77 -9.36 1.55 12.97
CA LEU A 77 -10.36 2.27 12.19
C LEU A 77 -9.65 2.97 11.02
N ALA A 78 -9.97 2.58 9.79
CA ALA A 78 -9.29 3.06 8.59
C ALA A 78 -10.27 3.80 7.66
N ALA A 79 -9.88 4.99 7.19
CA ALA A 79 -10.69 5.85 6.33
C ALA A 79 -10.65 5.45 4.84
N ILE A 80 -10.91 4.16 4.57
CA ILE A 80 -10.69 3.54 3.27
C ILE A 80 -11.96 2.96 2.63
N ALA A 81 -13.13 3.13 3.27
CA ALA A 81 -14.40 2.53 2.81
C ALA A 81 -14.85 3.01 1.42
N LYS A 82 -14.30 4.13 0.93
CA LYS A 82 -14.56 4.65 -0.42
C LYS A 82 -13.74 3.95 -1.50
N ALA A 83 -12.58 3.39 -1.15
CA ALA A 83 -11.68 2.71 -2.08
C ALA A 83 -11.84 1.18 -2.00
N TYR A 84 -12.15 0.65 -0.81
CA TYR A 84 -12.23 -0.79 -0.58
C TYR A 84 -13.53 -1.20 0.11
N LYS A 85 -14.04 -2.38 -0.26
CA LYS A 85 -15.08 -3.13 0.46
C LYS A 85 -14.45 -3.97 1.58
N GLY A 86 -15.23 -4.32 2.60
CA GLY A 86 -14.74 -5.17 3.69
C GLY A 86 -14.28 -6.56 3.20
N ASP A 87 -15.09 -7.20 2.37
CA ASP A 87 -14.87 -8.60 1.94
C ASP A 87 -13.57 -8.80 1.15
N GLU A 88 -13.14 -7.79 0.39
CA GLU A 88 -11.89 -7.86 -0.38
C GLU A 88 -10.63 -7.63 0.47
N LEU A 89 -10.79 -7.18 1.71
CA LEU A 89 -9.66 -6.94 2.60
C LEU A 89 -9.30 -8.17 3.40
N VAL A 90 -10.26 -9.04 3.70
CA VAL A 90 -10.02 -10.25 4.50
C VAL A 90 -8.98 -11.13 3.80
N GLY A 91 -7.96 -11.52 4.55
CA GLY A 91 -6.84 -12.32 4.06
C GLY A 91 -5.67 -11.50 3.51
N LYS A 92 -5.82 -10.20 3.23
CA LYS A 92 -4.74 -9.36 2.71
C LYS A 92 -3.66 -9.12 3.77
N ILE A 93 -2.42 -9.04 3.29
CA ILE A 93 -1.25 -8.63 4.06
C ILE A 93 -1.10 -7.12 3.95
N VAL A 94 -0.90 -6.47 5.10
CA VAL A 94 -0.79 -5.02 5.22
C VAL A 94 0.38 -4.64 6.13
N ILE A 95 0.85 -3.40 5.98
CA ILE A 95 1.80 -2.80 6.94
C ILE A 95 1.02 -2.07 8.02
N TYR A 96 1.30 -2.38 9.28
CA TYR A 96 0.62 -1.87 10.47
C TYR A 96 1.61 -1.18 11.41
N LEU A 97 1.27 0.03 11.85
CA LEU A 97 1.99 0.78 12.88
C LEU A 97 1.48 0.37 14.27
N ALA A 98 2.29 -0.43 14.97
CA ALA A 98 1.94 -1.16 16.18
C ALA A 98 2.08 -0.35 17.47
N ASN A 99 2.97 0.66 17.49
CA ASN A 99 3.24 1.45 18.71
C ASN A 99 2.70 2.89 18.64
N LEU A 100 1.77 3.16 17.73
CA LEU A 100 1.02 4.42 17.75
C LEU A 100 0.12 4.45 18.99
N LYS A 101 0.14 5.58 19.72
CA LYS A 101 -0.76 5.79 20.86
C LYS A 101 -2.21 5.51 20.45
N PRO A 102 -2.94 4.59 21.12
CA PRO A 102 -4.31 4.29 20.78
C PRO A 102 -5.18 5.55 20.82
N ARG A 103 -6.01 5.72 19.79
CA ARG A 103 -6.90 6.88 19.68
C ARG A 103 -8.34 6.44 19.85
N LYS A 104 -8.99 6.96 20.90
CA LYS A 104 -10.44 6.80 21.09
C LYS A 104 -11.16 7.71 20.09
N MET A 105 -12.03 7.11 19.28
CA MET A 105 -12.91 7.80 18.34
C MET A 105 -14.36 7.56 18.74
N LYS A 106 -15.29 8.30 18.13
CA LYS A 106 -16.74 8.11 18.34
C LYS A 106 -17.17 6.65 18.12
N PHE A 107 -16.49 5.96 17.22
CA PHE A 107 -16.83 4.63 16.76
C PHE A 107 -15.97 3.51 17.37
N GLY A 108 -15.24 3.78 18.45
CA GLY A 108 -14.41 2.78 19.14
C GLY A 108 -12.94 3.18 19.28
N LEU A 109 -12.13 2.23 19.72
CA LEU A 109 -10.69 2.40 19.90
C LEU A 109 -9.95 1.96 18.63
N SER A 110 -9.09 2.84 18.10
CA SER A 110 -8.11 2.46 17.07
C SER A 110 -6.76 2.27 17.73
N GLU A 111 -6.25 1.04 17.71
CA GLU A 111 -5.02 0.60 18.38
C GLU A 111 -3.80 0.71 17.46
N GLY A 112 -3.89 1.53 16.42
CA GLY A 112 -2.80 1.79 15.49
C GLY A 112 -3.32 2.26 14.15
N MET A 113 -2.53 2.03 13.11
CA MET A 113 -2.78 2.54 11.76
C MET A 113 -2.24 1.57 10.71
N ILE A 114 -2.99 1.35 9.63
CA ILE A 114 -2.47 0.69 8.42
C ILE A 114 -1.93 1.74 7.46
N LEU A 115 -0.92 1.38 6.67
CA LEU A 115 -0.31 2.30 5.72
C LEU A 115 -0.94 2.19 4.34
N ALA A 116 -1.17 3.35 3.72
CA ALA A 116 -1.70 3.48 2.38
C ALA A 116 -1.13 4.74 1.71
N ALA A 117 -1.10 4.75 0.39
CA ALA A 117 -0.73 5.90 -0.43
C ALA A 117 -1.96 6.46 -1.17
N GLY A 118 -1.93 7.75 -1.51
CA GLY A 118 -2.94 8.39 -2.36
C GLY A 118 -3.59 9.63 -1.75
N THR A 119 -4.42 10.30 -2.53
CA THR A 119 -5.03 11.61 -2.22
C THR A 119 -6.35 11.50 -1.46
N GLY A 120 -6.84 10.28 -1.25
CA GLY A 120 -8.05 9.99 -0.48
C GLY A 120 -9.25 9.60 -1.35
N GLY A 121 -10.36 9.24 -0.69
CA GLY A 121 -11.56 8.81 -1.41
C GLY A 121 -11.35 7.46 -2.10
N LYS A 122 -11.47 7.43 -3.43
CA LYS A 122 -11.23 6.23 -4.25
C LYS A 122 -9.73 6.05 -4.56
N ASP A 123 -8.97 7.13 -4.54
CA ASP A 123 -7.52 7.14 -4.82
C ASP A 123 -6.75 6.83 -3.53
N ILE A 124 -7.00 5.65 -2.97
CA ILE A 124 -6.26 5.10 -1.84
C ILE A 124 -5.75 3.71 -2.23
N PHE A 125 -4.46 3.52 -2.09
CA PHE A 125 -3.74 2.30 -2.42
C PHE A 125 -3.08 1.74 -1.16
N MET A 126 -3.61 0.63 -0.66
CA MET A 126 -3.11 -0.03 0.53
C MET A 126 -1.70 -0.59 0.29
N LEU A 127 -0.78 -0.35 1.22
CA LEU A 127 0.56 -0.92 1.14
C LEU A 127 0.56 -2.36 1.65
N SER A 128 1.25 -3.22 0.92
CA SER A 128 1.41 -4.64 1.23
C SER A 128 2.89 -5.02 1.16
N ALA A 129 3.24 -6.18 1.73
CA ALA A 129 4.57 -6.74 1.65
C ALA A 129 4.61 -7.87 0.62
N ASP A 130 5.82 -8.17 0.15
CA ASP A 130 6.06 -9.26 -0.80
C ASP A 130 5.59 -10.61 -0.25
N THR A 131 5.35 -11.53 -1.19
CA THR A 131 4.93 -12.89 -0.86
C THR A 131 5.97 -13.57 0.03
N GLY A 132 5.50 -14.19 1.12
CA GLY A 132 6.36 -14.85 2.10
C GLY A 132 6.53 -14.06 3.41
N ALA A 133 6.19 -12.77 3.41
CA ALA A 133 6.07 -11.99 4.65
C ALA A 133 4.98 -12.59 5.56
N LYS A 134 5.28 -12.73 6.85
CA LYS A 134 4.42 -13.38 7.85
C LYS A 134 3.91 -12.37 8.88
N PRO A 135 2.65 -12.48 9.34
CA PRO A 135 2.13 -11.65 10.42
C PRO A 135 3.04 -11.63 11.64
N GLY A 136 3.25 -10.43 12.21
CA GLY A 136 4.10 -10.20 13.37
C GLY A 136 5.56 -9.88 13.05
N GLN A 137 6.03 -10.13 11.82
CA GLN A 137 7.38 -9.72 11.40
C GLN A 137 7.52 -8.20 11.47
N ARG A 138 8.66 -7.73 12.00
CA ARG A 138 9.00 -6.32 12.06
C ARG A 138 9.50 -5.84 10.69
N VAL A 139 9.06 -4.66 10.27
CA VAL A 139 9.60 -3.95 9.11
C VAL A 139 10.88 -3.22 9.54
N LEU A 140 11.92 -3.34 8.72
CA LEU A 140 13.29 -2.90 9.00
C LEU A 140 13.86 -2.11 7.82
#